data_AF-A0A0F9UJ91-F1
#
_entry.id   AF-A0A0F9UJ91-F1
#
_cell.length_a   1.000
_cell.length_b   1.000
_cell.length_c   1.000
_cell.angle_alpha   90.00
_cell.angle_beta   90.00
_cell.angle_gamma   90.00
#
_symmetry.space_group_name_H-M   'P 1'
#
loop_
_entity.id
_entity.type
_entity.pdbx_description
1 polymer ?
#
loop_
_entity_poly.entity_id
_entity_poly.type
_entity_poly.pdbx_seq_one_letter_code
_entity_poly.pdbx_strand_id
1 'polypeptide(L)'
;MVPSIYTITPETSLASGRAVATLTGWGYKIPDDPPDGYLGDDVTPTVAVLVNGRAADAVAVLSDTEIQFLVPEYLGPPATMDTAVDVVVKNLDDDGDPIALEEATLEGGFTYKHPDLTAPSNIEWITRCFLRMLRRNIVDNVGISASPDYSDAAATQVTFVSGLPAVTLAGPDVIENKVLRDNETRVEDDGLTGKTRKNAPYTADVLYDIMLIGRDKIESQNLMEAAVRYFQRRPIFVFQAGPSDPTEIECQLFVEGTWAPADNEQDQTYTYSNKIRLQGIWIDDSSGLAAAGLPAPDQFFTDTYETEELSTEDIG
;
A
#
# COMPACT_ATOMS: atom_id res chain seq x y z
N MET A 1 -21.23 1.07 35.20
CA MET A 1 -20.64 -0.29 35.30
C MET A 1 -19.15 -0.15 35.06
N VAL A 2 -18.27 -0.80 35.82
CA VAL A 2 -16.82 -0.65 35.59
C VAL A 2 -16.43 -1.44 34.32
N PRO A 3 -15.88 -0.80 33.28
CA PRO A 3 -15.48 -1.51 32.08
C PRO A 3 -14.25 -2.40 32.35
N SER A 4 -13.95 -3.33 31.45
CA SER A 4 -12.64 -3.96 31.38
C SER A 4 -12.22 -4.21 29.94
N ILE A 5 -10.92 -4.31 29.72
CA ILE A 5 -10.31 -4.54 28.41
C ILE A 5 -9.64 -5.92 28.46
N TYR A 6 -9.94 -6.78 27.49
CA TYR A 6 -9.34 -8.09 27.35
C TYR A 6 -8.25 -8.12 26.29
N THR A 7 -8.54 -7.60 25.09
CA THR A 7 -7.60 -7.57 23.97
C THR A 7 -7.77 -6.32 23.13
N ILE A 8 -6.72 -6.00 22.37
CA ILE A 8 -6.75 -5.03 21.26
C ILE A 8 -6.19 -5.72 20.01
N THR A 9 -6.87 -5.55 18.88
CA THR A 9 -6.47 -6.12 17.60
C THR A 9 -6.52 -5.03 16.51
N PRO A 10 -5.42 -4.77 15.77
CA PRO A 10 -4.09 -5.33 15.97
C PRO A 10 -3.41 -4.77 17.24
N GLU A 11 -2.47 -5.52 17.82
CA GLU A 11 -1.68 -5.08 18.97
C GLU A 11 -0.52 -4.14 18.60
N THR A 12 -0.22 -4.01 17.31
CA THR A 12 0.87 -3.15 16.81
C THR A 12 0.48 -2.34 15.58
N SER A 13 1.00 -1.13 15.44
CA SER A 13 0.91 -0.33 14.21
C SER A 13 2.06 0.66 14.04
N LEU A 14 2.11 1.32 12.89
CA LEU A 14 3.06 2.40 12.62
C LEU A 14 2.79 3.61 13.53
N ALA A 15 3.86 4.31 13.94
CA ALA A 15 3.75 5.53 14.75
C ALA A 15 2.91 6.65 14.12
N SER A 16 2.70 6.64 12.80
CA SER A 16 1.81 7.57 12.10
C SER A 16 0.36 7.48 12.57
N GLY A 17 -0.02 6.40 13.26
CA GLY A 17 -1.39 6.15 13.70
C GLY A 17 -2.32 5.83 12.53
N ARG A 18 -3.59 6.17 12.70
CA ARG A 18 -4.73 5.95 11.80
C ARG A 18 -5.07 4.49 11.48
N ALA A 19 -4.35 3.52 12.03
CA ALA A 19 -4.80 2.13 11.95
C ALA A 19 -6.13 1.94 12.68
N VAL A 20 -6.99 1.14 12.08
CA VAL A 20 -8.23 0.69 12.71
C VAL A 20 -7.87 -0.35 13.76
N ALA A 21 -8.31 -0.13 14.99
CA ALA A 21 -8.15 -1.08 16.08
C ALA A 21 -9.51 -1.42 16.70
N THR A 22 -9.63 -2.68 17.12
CA THR A 22 -10.77 -3.22 17.84
C THR A 22 -10.35 -3.58 19.26
N LEU A 23 -11.03 -3.04 20.25
CA LEU A 23 -10.92 -3.44 21.65
C LEU A 23 -12.04 -4.41 21.99
N THR A 24 -11.70 -5.55 22.57
CA THR A 24 -12.67 -6.48 23.16
C THR A 24 -12.62 -6.40 24.68
N GLY A 25 -13.77 -6.54 25.33
CA GLY A 25 -13.91 -6.29 26.76
C GLY A 25 -15.32 -6.56 27.27
N TRP A 26 -15.71 -5.85 28.33
CA TRP A 26 -17.10 -5.77 28.78
C TRP A 26 -17.36 -4.46 29.51
N GLY A 27 -18.64 -4.11 29.62
CA GLY A 27 -19.09 -2.95 30.40
C GLY A 27 -18.92 -1.62 29.68
N TYR A 28 -18.80 -1.64 28.35
CA TYR A 28 -18.80 -0.43 27.52
C TYR A 28 -20.20 0.16 27.44
N LYS A 29 -20.32 1.47 27.67
CA LYS A 29 -21.62 2.16 27.58
C LYS A 29 -22.06 2.22 26.11
N ILE A 30 -23.17 1.55 25.79
CA ILE A 30 -23.76 1.59 24.45
C ILE A 30 -24.49 2.93 24.27
N PRO A 31 -24.39 3.59 23.11
CA PRO A 31 -25.22 4.73 22.75
C PRO A 31 -26.71 4.39 22.87
N ASP A 32 -27.49 5.31 23.42
CA ASP A 32 -28.95 5.15 23.43
C ASP A 32 -29.47 5.12 21.99
N ASP A 33 -30.49 4.29 21.75
CA ASP A 33 -31.15 4.25 20.44
C ASP A 33 -31.67 5.65 20.10
N PRO A 34 -31.40 6.17 18.89
CA PRO A 34 -31.96 7.45 18.49
C PRO A 34 -33.49 7.35 18.48
N PRO A 35 -34.21 8.38 18.94
CA PRO A 35 -35.67 8.37 18.94
C PRO A 35 -36.24 8.22 17.51
N ASP A 36 -37.42 7.60 17.39
CA ASP A 36 -38.11 7.41 16.12
C ASP A 36 -38.22 8.74 15.34
N GLY A 37 -37.67 8.77 14.12
CA GLY A 37 -37.67 9.95 13.25
C GLY A 37 -36.48 10.91 13.41
N TYR A 38 -35.43 10.50 14.12
CA TYR A 38 -34.18 11.25 14.22
C TYR A 38 -33.53 11.49 12.84
N LEU A 39 -33.23 12.76 12.53
CA LEU A 39 -32.70 13.20 11.22
C LEU A 39 -31.18 13.45 11.23
N GLY A 40 -30.46 13.03 12.29
CA GLY A 40 -29.01 13.10 12.39
C GLY A 40 -28.49 14.41 12.99
N ASP A 41 -28.33 14.45 14.31
CA ASP A 41 -27.29 15.27 14.94
C ASP A 41 -26.09 14.36 15.27
N ASP A 42 -24.99 14.95 15.75
CA ASP A 42 -23.84 14.21 16.26
C ASP A 42 -24.29 13.29 17.41
N VAL A 43 -24.02 11.99 17.27
CA VAL A 43 -24.27 11.00 18.34
C VAL A 43 -23.38 11.36 19.52
N THR A 44 -23.99 11.60 20.69
CA THR A 44 -23.25 11.86 21.92
C THR A 44 -22.31 10.67 22.19
N PRO A 45 -20.99 10.90 22.32
CA PRO A 45 -20.06 9.81 22.55
C PRO A 45 -20.31 9.21 23.93
N THR A 46 -20.44 7.88 24.00
CA THR A 46 -20.63 7.16 25.27
C THR A 46 -19.34 6.58 25.84
N VAL A 47 -18.27 6.55 25.04
CA VAL A 47 -16.97 6.02 25.42
C VAL A 47 -15.86 6.89 24.83
N ALA A 48 -14.82 7.15 25.64
CA ALA A 48 -13.54 7.68 25.18
C ALA A 48 -12.44 6.60 25.26
N VAL A 49 -11.61 6.52 24.22
CA VAL A 49 -10.41 5.68 24.20
C VAL A 49 -9.18 6.58 24.17
N LEU A 50 -8.21 6.30 25.03
CA LEU A 50 -6.90 6.95 25.05
C LEU A 50 -5.82 5.92 24.74
N VAL A 51 -4.90 6.25 23.84
CA VAL A 51 -3.69 5.46 23.57
C VAL A 51 -2.48 6.31 23.95
N ASN A 52 -1.69 5.85 24.92
CA ASN A 52 -0.61 6.65 25.51
C ASN A 52 -1.07 8.04 26.00
N GLY A 53 -2.26 8.11 26.61
CA GLY A 53 -2.87 9.35 27.08
C GLY A 53 -3.43 10.28 25.99
N ARG A 54 -3.36 9.90 24.71
CA ARG A 54 -3.92 10.68 23.59
C ARG A 54 -5.27 10.11 23.15
N ALA A 55 -6.25 10.99 22.96
CA ALA A 55 -7.58 10.59 22.48
C ALA A 55 -7.49 9.92 21.09
N ALA A 56 -8.17 8.79 20.97
CA ALA A 56 -8.42 8.12 19.70
C ALA A 56 -9.48 8.88 18.89
N ASP A 57 -9.41 8.74 17.57
CA ASP A 57 -10.39 9.29 16.64
C ASP A 57 -11.44 8.23 16.28
N ALA A 58 -12.61 8.68 15.81
CA ALA A 58 -13.68 7.82 15.26
C ALA A 58 -14.03 6.61 16.15
N VAL A 59 -14.17 6.84 17.46
CA VAL A 59 -14.56 5.81 18.42
C VAL A 59 -16.02 5.41 18.18
N ALA A 60 -16.24 4.14 17.88
CA ALA A 60 -17.54 3.53 17.66
C ALA A 60 -17.73 2.36 18.63
N VAL A 61 -18.77 2.42 19.45
CA VAL A 61 -19.16 1.32 20.35
C VAL A 61 -20.08 0.39 19.56
N LEU A 62 -19.59 -0.81 19.23
CA LEU A 62 -20.34 -1.78 18.44
C LEU A 62 -21.25 -2.64 19.32
N SER A 63 -20.84 -2.86 20.57
CA SER A 63 -21.63 -3.53 21.61
C SER A 63 -21.07 -3.18 22.99
N ASP A 64 -21.67 -3.71 24.05
CA ASP A 64 -21.14 -3.61 25.42
C ASP A 64 -19.80 -4.36 25.63
N THR A 65 -19.33 -5.08 24.61
CA THR A 65 -18.10 -5.88 24.63
C THR A 65 -17.09 -5.53 23.53
N GLU A 66 -17.45 -4.64 22.59
CA GLU A 66 -16.62 -4.33 21.43
C GLU A 66 -16.62 -2.83 21.08
N ILE A 67 -15.43 -2.26 20.97
CA ILE A 67 -15.20 -0.86 20.52
C ILE A 67 -14.27 -0.89 19.31
N GLN A 68 -14.59 -0.09 18.30
CA GLN A 68 -13.72 0.18 17.16
C GLN A 68 -13.25 1.64 17.20
N PHE A 69 -12.00 1.92 16.87
CA PHE A 69 -11.46 3.28 16.83
C PHE A 69 -10.26 3.40 15.90
N LEU A 70 -9.85 4.63 15.60
CA LEU A 70 -8.60 4.93 14.91
C LEU A 70 -7.51 5.26 15.93
N VAL A 71 -6.40 4.52 15.85
CA VAL A 71 -5.22 4.73 16.70
C VAL A 71 -4.63 6.13 16.43
N PRO A 72 -4.37 6.95 17.45
CA PRO A 72 -3.77 8.27 17.23
C PRO A 72 -2.29 8.17 16.84
N GLU A 73 -1.71 9.26 16.35
CA GLU A 73 -0.27 9.33 16.09
C GLU A 73 0.54 9.35 17.40
N TYR A 74 1.68 8.66 17.42
CA TYR A 74 2.63 8.67 18.53
C TYR A 74 3.48 9.97 18.53
N LEU A 75 3.40 10.74 19.62
CA LEU A 75 4.16 11.99 19.81
C LEU A 75 5.31 11.87 20.83
N GLY A 76 5.66 10.64 21.23
CA GLY A 76 6.77 10.43 22.15
C GLY A 76 8.14 10.62 21.47
N PRO A 77 9.23 10.48 22.24
CA PRO A 77 10.58 10.68 21.71
C PRO A 77 10.92 9.67 20.60
N PRO A 78 11.64 10.10 19.54
CA PRO A 78 11.93 9.25 18.37
C PRO A 78 12.91 8.09 18.66
N ALA A 79 13.60 8.11 19.80
CA ALA A 79 14.72 7.20 20.08
C ALA A 79 14.29 5.78 20.54
N THR A 80 12.98 5.53 20.72
CA THR A 80 12.46 4.28 21.31
C THR A 80 11.38 3.62 20.45
N MET A 81 11.46 3.68 19.13
CA MET A 81 10.49 2.98 18.29
C MET A 81 10.56 1.46 18.50
N ASP A 82 9.39 0.80 18.53
CA ASP A 82 8.99 -0.33 19.39
C ASP A 82 8.58 0.11 20.81
N THR A 83 7.77 1.17 20.91
CA THR A 83 7.23 1.63 22.20
C THR A 83 5.90 0.95 22.50
N ALA A 84 5.88 0.08 23.50
CA ALA A 84 4.65 -0.39 24.12
C ALA A 84 4.00 0.73 24.95
N VAL A 85 2.69 0.90 24.84
CA VAL A 85 1.91 1.96 25.48
C VAL A 85 0.61 1.41 26.06
N ASP A 86 0.11 2.11 27.07
CA ASP A 86 -1.16 1.78 27.69
C ASP A 86 -2.35 2.23 26.84
N VAL A 87 -3.41 1.45 26.89
CA VAL A 87 -4.72 1.78 26.30
C VAL A 87 -5.73 1.95 27.42
N VAL A 88 -6.41 3.09 27.48
CA VAL A 88 -7.38 3.41 28.53
C VAL A 88 -8.75 3.62 27.90
N VAL A 89 -9.78 3.03 28.50
CA VAL A 89 -11.19 3.20 28.12
C VAL A 89 -11.92 3.89 29.27
N LYS A 90 -12.73 4.90 28.95
CA LYS A 90 -13.59 5.62 29.91
C LYS A 90 -15.02 5.64 29.38
N ASN A 91 -15.98 5.22 30.19
CA ASN A 91 -17.39 5.49 29.89
C ASN A 91 -17.68 6.98 30.15
N LEU A 92 -18.52 7.57 29.30
CA LEU A 92 -18.90 8.98 29.34
C LEU A 92 -20.37 9.13 29.76
N ASP A 93 -20.68 10.19 30.49
CA ASP A 93 -22.07 10.59 30.77
C ASP A 93 -22.71 11.29 29.56
N ASP A 94 -23.92 11.80 29.74
CA ASP A 94 -24.71 12.39 28.66
C ASP A 94 -24.22 13.79 28.27
N ASP A 95 -23.35 14.39 29.10
CA ASP A 95 -22.65 15.64 28.82
C ASP A 95 -21.27 15.38 28.14
N GLY A 96 -20.88 14.11 27.98
CA GLY A 96 -19.61 13.69 27.41
C GLY A 96 -18.45 13.66 28.40
N ASP A 97 -18.72 13.80 29.69
CA ASP A 97 -17.71 13.81 30.75
C ASP A 97 -17.44 12.37 31.25
N PRO A 98 -16.18 12.02 31.62
CA PRO A 98 -15.87 10.71 32.16
C PRO A 98 -16.63 10.38 33.46
N ILE A 99 -17.29 9.24 33.48
CA ILE A 99 -17.99 8.75 34.68
C ILE A 99 -16.95 8.27 35.69
N ALA A 100 -17.03 8.82 36.91
CA ALA A 100 -16.10 8.45 37.99
C ALA A 100 -16.14 6.94 38.26
N LEU A 101 -14.94 6.32 38.36
CA LEU A 101 -14.72 4.88 38.58
C LEU A 101 -15.12 3.96 37.40
N GLU A 102 -15.53 4.51 36.24
CA GLU A 102 -15.80 3.72 35.03
C GLU A 102 -14.65 3.86 34.02
N GLU A 103 -13.46 3.48 34.49
CA GLU A 103 -12.22 3.51 33.72
C GLU A 103 -11.54 2.14 33.77
N ALA A 104 -11.00 1.71 32.62
CA ALA A 104 -10.19 0.51 32.50
C ALA A 104 -8.89 0.83 31.76
N THR A 105 -7.79 0.20 32.18
CA THR A 105 -6.48 0.33 31.55
C THR A 105 -5.96 -1.05 31.14
N LEU A 106 -5.51 -1.17 29.89
CA LEU A 106 -4.72 -2.27 29.39
C LEU A 106 -3.26 -1.80 29.31
N GLU A 107 -2.47 -2.19 30.31
CA GLU A 107 -1.06 -1.81 30.41
C GLU A 107 -0.23 -2.45 29.28
N GLY A 108 0.54 -1.65 28.56
CA GLY A 108 1.37 -2.11 27.44
C GLY A 108 0.58 -2.81 26.32
N GLY A 109 -0.73 -2.57 26.23
CA GLY A 109 -1.62 -3.29 25.32
C GLY A 109 -1.35 -3.03 23.84
N PHE A 110 -0.67 -1.93 23.50
CA PHE A 110 -0.43 -1.54 22.11
C PHE A 110 1.02 -1.14 21.86
N THR A 111 1.59 -1.47 20.70
CA THR A 111 2.99 -1.15 20.37
C THR A 111 3.10 -0.33 19.08
N TYR A 112 3.73 0.83 19.16
CA TYR A 112 4.10 1.64 17.99
C TYR A 112 5.46 1.21 17.42
N LYS A 113 5.52 1.01 16.09
CA LYS A 113 6.71 0.56 15.35
C LYS A 113 7.11 1.48 14.20
N HIS A 114 8.40 1.44 13.85
CA HIS A 114 8.89 2.03 12.60
C HIS A 114 8.51 1.15 11.43
N PRO A 115 8.41 1.74 10.21
CA PRO A 115 8.52 0.96 9.01
C PRO A 115 9.85 0.19 9.01
N ASP A 116 9.77 -1.13 8.91
CA ASP A 116 10.86 -2.04 8.59
C ASP A 116 11.35 -1.77 7.16
N LEU A 117 12.49 -1.07 7.08
CA LEU A 117 13.15 -0.76 5.80
C LEU A 117 13.99 -1.92 5.26
N THR A 118 14.06 -3.05 5.97
CA THR A 118 14.81 -4.24 5.57
C THR A 118 13.96 -5.25 4.81
N ALA A 119 12.64 -5.23 5.03
CA ALA A 119 11.68 -6.01 4.26
C ALA A 119 11.31 -5.32 2.93
N PRO A 120 11.09 -6.08 1.84
CA PRO A 120 10.62 -5.50 0.59
C PRO A 120 9.19 -4.97 0.76
N SER A 121 8.96 -3.70 0.40
CA SER A 121 7.61 -3.13 0.28
C SER A 121 6.93 -3.59 -1.01
N ASN A 122 5.61 -3.40 -1.12
CA ASN A 122 4.86 -3.71 -2.35
C ASN A 122 5.49 -3.03 -3.58
N ILE A 123 5.84 -1.75 -3.45
CA ILE A 123 6.46 -0.97 -4.53
C ILE A 123 7.84 -1.53 -4.90
N GLU A 124 8.67 -1.86 -3.89
CA GLU A 124 10.00 -2.44 -4.10
C GLU A 124 9.89 -3.78 -4.84
N TRP A 125 8.95 -4.62 -4.40
CA TRP A 125 8.70 -5.93 -4.99
C TRP A 125 8.19 -5.83 -6.43
N ILE A 126 7.22 -4.95 -6.69
CA ILE A 126 6.72 -4.65 -8.04
C ILE A 126 7.87 -4.16 -8.93
N THR A 127 8.71 -3.26 -8.42
CA THR A 127 9.89 -2.76 -9.15
C THR A 127 10.82 -3.92 -9.52
N ARG A 128 11.12 -4.83 -8.59
CA ARG A 128 11.93 -6.03 -8.86
C ARG A 128 11.31 -6.92 -9.93
N CYS A 129 10.02 -7.18 -9.83
CA CYS A 129 9.29 -7.99 -10.81
C CYS A 129 9.30 -7.33 -12.19
N PHE A 130 9.13 -6.01 -12.26
CA PHE A 130 9.15 -5.25 -13.49
C PHE A 130 10.54 -5.26 -14.15
N LEU A 131 11.62 -5.07 -13.38
CA LEU A 131 13.00 -5.21 -13.86
C LEU A 131 13.27 -6.61 -14.42
N ARG A 132 12.83 -7.67 -13.74
CA ARG A 132 12.97 -9.05 -14.22
C ARG A 132 12.22 -9.27 -15.52
N MET A 133 11.03 -8.70 -15.65
CA MET A 133 10.24 -8.74 -16.88
C MET A 133 10.97 -8.05 -18.04
N LEU A 134 11.55 -6.87 -17.82
CA LEU A 134 12.34 -6.17 -18.83
C LEU A 134 13.59 -6.97 -19.22
N ARG A 135 14.30 -7.55 -18.24
CA ARG A 135 15.48 -8.42 -18.50
C ARG A 135 15.13 -9.60 -19.38
N ARG A 136 14.02 -10.26 -19.08
CA ARG A 136 13.57 -11.46 -19.79
C ARG A 136 13.14 -11.19 -21.23
N ASN A 137 12.56 -10.01 -21.50
CA ASN A 137 11.85 -9.77 -22.76
C ASN A 137 12.49 -8.72 -23.67
N ILE A 138 13.37 -7.85 -23.16
CA ILE A 138 13.95 -6.73 -23.92
C ILE A 138 15.47 -6.88 -24.03
N VAL A 139 16.20 -6.80 -22.93
CA VAL A 139 17.68 -6.91 -22.90
C VAL A 139 18.14 -7.35 -21.51
N ASP A 140 19.20 -8.14 -21.40
CA ASP A 140 19.71 -8.64 -20.11
C ASP A 140 20.15 -7.52 -19.14
N ASN A 141 20.70 -6.44 -19.69
CA ASN A 141 21.31 -5.37 -18.91
C ASN A 141 20.27 -4.28 -18.58
N VAL A 142 19.46 -4.57 -17.55
CA VAL A 142 18.47 -3.62 -17.00
C VAL A 142 18.85 -3.21 -15.58
N GLY A 143 18.82 -1.90 -15.30
CA GLY A 143 19.12 -1.33 -13.99
C GLY A 143 18.12 -0.26 -13.53
N ILE A 144 18.21 0.12 -12.26
CA ILE A 144 17.56 1.33 -11.73
C ILE A 144 18.59 2.45 -11.82
N SER A 145 18.22 3.60 -12.38
CA SER A 145 19.04 4.81 -12.24
C SER A 145 18.76 5.41 -10.87
N ALA A 146 19.84 5.67 -10.12
CA ALA A 146 19.75 6.44 -8.89
C ALA A 146 20.32 7.83 -9.19
N SER A 147 19.52 8.87 -8.95
CA SER A 147 20.02 10.24 -8.88
C SER A 147 20.06 10.65 -7.40
N PRO A 148 21.10 10.26 -6.65
CA PRO A 148 21.25 10.74 -5.28
C PRO A 148 21.59 12.23 -5.32
N ASP A 149 20.68 13.07 -4.83
CA ASP A 149 20.86 14.54 -4.70
C ASP A 149 21.86 14.93 -3.59
N TYR A 150 22.79 14.03 -3.24
CA TYR A 150 23.75 14.18 -2.15
C TYR A 150 25.13 14.64 -2.64
N SER A 151 25.26 15.10 -3.89
CA SER A 151 26.53 15.63 -4.41
C SER A 151 26.42 17.11 -4.75
N ASP A 152 27.33 17.93 -4.20
CA ASP A 152 27.55 19.34 -4.58
C ASP A 152 28.10 19.52 -6.00
N ALA A 153 28.45 18.42 -6.68
CA ALA A 153 28.65 18.43 -8.11
C ALA A 153 27.28 18.33 -8.76
N ALA A 154 27.01 19.14 -9.79
CA ALA A 154 25.93 18.89 -10.74
C ALA A 154 26.15 17.49 -11.37
N ALA A 155 25.75 16.45 -10.65
CA ALA A 155 26.15 15.09 -10.92
C ALA A 155 25.18 14.51 -11.91
N THR A 156 25.74 14.24 -13.08
CA THR A 156 25.29 13.26 -14.05
C THR A 156 24.53 12.14 -13.36
N GLN A 157 23.29 11.90 -13.81
CA GLN A 157 22.47 10.77 -13.40
C GLN A 157 23.33 9.50 -13.39
N VAL A 158 23.52 8.89 -12.22
CA VAL A 158 24.39 7.71 -12.10
C VAL A 158 23.60 6.49 -12.58
N THR A 159 23.72 6.23 -13.88
CA THR A 159 23.16 5.05 -14.54
C THR A 159 24.09 3.87 -14.28
N PHE A 160 23.78 3.05 -13.26
CA PHE A 160 24.52 1.81 -12.98
C PHE A 160 24.12 0.72 -13.99
N VAL A 161 24.66 0.78 -15.20
CA VAL A 161 24.53 -0.28 -16.20
C VAL A 161 25.89 -0.94 -16.45
N SER A 162 25.89 -2.26 -16.57
CA SER A 162 27.11 -3.07 -16.67
C SER A 162 27.74 -3.07 -18.08
N GLY A 163 26.99 -2.62 -19.09
CA GLY A 163 27.42 -2.55 -20.49
C GLY A 163 26.39 -1.84 -21.39
N LEU A 164 26.54 -1.96 -22.71
CA LEU A 164 25.56 -1.54 -23.71
C LEU A 164 25.28 -2.71 -24.67
N PRO A 165 24.03 -2.91 -25.12
CA PRO A 165 22.85 -2.07 -24.87
C PRO A 165 22.30 -2.20 -23.45
N ALA A 166 21.52 -1.21 -23.00
CA ALA A 166 20.97 -1.17 -21.65
C ALA A 166 19.57 -0.57 -21.58
N VAL A 167 18.82 -0.93 -20.54
CA VAL A 167 17.58 -0.26 -20.16
C VAL A 167 17.69 0.22 -18.72
N THR A 168 17.31 1.45 -18.46
CA THR A 168 17.24 1.96 -17.09
C THR A 168 15.86 2.49 -16.75
N LEU A 169 15.48 2.31 -15.49
CA LEU A 169 14.28 2.87 -14.91
C LEU A 169 14.67 3.95 -13.90
N ALA A 170 14.07 5.14 -14.00
CA ALA A 170 14.06 6.13 -12.94
C ALA A 170 12.67 6.16 -12.28
N GLY A 171 12.63 6.50 -10.99
CA GLY A 171 11.44 6.41 -10.14
C GLY A 171 11.63 5.36 -9.02
N PRO A 172 10.55 4.80 -8.46
CA PRO A 172 9.15 5.00 -8.83
C PRO A 172 8.54 6.30 -8.31
N ASP A 173 7.75 6.97 -9.15
CA ASP A 173 6.80 7.99 -8.69
C ASP A 173 5.47 7.32 -8.35
N VAL A 174 4.91 7.66 -7.19
CA VAL A 174 3.63 7.09 -6.70
C VAL A 174 2.56 8.17 -6.78
N ILE A 175 1.52 7.93 -7.56
CA ILE A 175 0.41 8.87 -7.76
C ILE A 175 -0.89 8.23 -7.27
N GLU A 176 -1.65 8.94 -6.42
CA GLU A 176 -2.97 8.46 -5.99
C GLU A 176 -3.88 8.21 -7.20
N ASN A 177 -4.45 7.01 -7.29
CA ASN A 177 -5.47 6.70 -8.27
C ASN A 177 -6.85 6.82 -7.64
N LYS A 178 -7.49 7.98 -7.89
CA LYS A 178 -8.83 8.28 -7.37
C LYS A 178 -9.97 7.57 -8.09
N VAL A 179 -9.69 6.95 -9.25
CA VAL A 179 -10.70 6.29 -10.09
C VAL A 179 -10.89 4.85 -9.66
N LEU A 180 -9.79 4.13 -9.42
CA LEU A 180 -9.79 2.73 -8.94
C LEU A 180 -9.70 2.65 -7.41
N ARG A 181 -10.08 3.72 -6.72
CA ARG A 181 -10.07 3.76 -5.27
C ARG A 181 -11.21 2.90 -4.75
N ASP A 182 -10.86 1.94 -3.91
CA ASP A 182 -11.82 1.26 -3.06
C ASP A 182 -11.96 2.06 -1.75
N ASN A 183 -13.18 2.20 -1.26
CA ASN A 183 -13.48 2.85 0.03
C ASN A 183 -14.03 1.84 1.05
N GLU A 184 -14.08 0.56 0.70
CA GLU A 184 -14.58 -0.47 1.60
C GLU A 184 -13.49 -0.89 2.60
N THR A 185 -13.85 -0.81 3.89
CA THR A 185 -13.04 -1.36 4.98
C THR A 185 -12.93 -2.86 4.80
N ARG A 186 -11.70 -3.38 4.69
CA ARG A 186 -11.48 -4.83 4.53
C ARG A 186 -11.55 -5.53 5.88
N VAL A 187 -12.18 -6.71 5.91
CA VAL A 187 -12.18 -7.59 7.07
C VAL A 187 -11.36 -8.83 6.73
N GLU A 188 -10.18 -8.96 7.32
CA GLU A 188 -9.34 -10.14 7.19
C GLU A 188 -9.51 -11.04 8.42
N ASP A 189 -9.61 -12.35 8.20
CA ASP A 189 -9.58 -13.34 9.29
C ASP A 189 -8.15 -13.86 9.42
N ASP A 190 -7.49 -13.56 10.54
CA ASP A 190 -6.11 -13.98 10.77
C ASP A 190 -6.02 -15.44 11.31
N GLY A 191 -7.16 -16.09 11.56
CA GLY A 191 -7.26 -17.46 12.04
C GLY A 191 -6.75 -17.73 13.46
N LEU A 192 -6.20 -16.72 14.16
CA LEU A 192 -5.51 -16.85 15.46
C LEU A 192 -6.04 -15.90 16.54
N THR A 193 -6.33 -14.66 16.16
CA THR A 193 -6.73 -13.53 17.03
C THR A 193 -8.10 -12.94 16.64
N GLY A 194 -8.64 -13.33 15.48
CA GLY A 194 -10.01 -13.03 15.04
C GLY A 194 -10.05 -12.25 13.73
N LYS A 195 -11.18 -11.58 13.49
CA LYS A 195 -11.36 -10.72 12.32
C LYS A 195 -10.72 -9.36 12.58
N THR A 196 -9.67 -9.05 11.85
CA THR A 196 -9.04 -7.73 11.86
C THR A 196 -9.67 -6.85 10.79
N ARG A 197 -10.17 -5.69 11.19
CA ARG A 197 -10.65 -4.66 10.26
C ARG A 197 -9.48 -3.77 9.87
N LYS A 198 -9.24 -3.61 8.58
CA LYS A 198 -8.20 -2.74 8.01
C LYS A 198 -8.84 -1.54 7.31
N ASN A 199 -8.12 -0.42 7.23
CA ASN A 199 -8.56 0.67 6.37
C ASN A 199 -8.64 0.20 4.92
N ALA A 200 -9.46 0.90 4.13
CA ALA A 200 -9.45 0.71 2.68
C ALA A 200 -8.03 0.97 2.14
N PRO A 201 -7.50 0.10 1.27
CA PRO A 201 -6.14 0.23 0.78
C PRO A 201 -5.97 1.51 -0.03
N TYR A 202 -4.76 2.06 0.01
CA TYR A 202 -4.41 3.19 -0.84
C TYR A 202 -4.13 2.69 -2.26
N THR A 203 -5.04 3.01 -3.20
CA THR A 203 -4.81 2.71 -4.62
C THR A 203 -3.90 3.76 -5.25
N ALA A 204 -2.82 3.31 -5.86
CA ALA A 204 -1.82 4.13 -6.51
C ALA A 204 -1.49 3.65 -7.92
N ASP A 205 -1.08 4.59 -8.76
CA ASP A 205 -0.38 4.32 -10.00
C ASP A 205 1.11 4.50 -9.76
N VAL A 206 1.90 3.54 -10.26
CA VAL A 206 3.36 3.56 -10.14
C VAL A 206 3.95 3.93 -11.50
N LEU A 207 4.65 5.07 -11.55
CA LEU A 207 5.23 5.60 -12.78
C LEU A 207 6.74 5.41 -12.77
N TYR A 208 7.27 5.02 -13.92
CA TYR A 208 8.70 4.91 -14.19
C TYR A 208 9.05 5.70 -15.44
N ASP A 209 10.16 6.42 -15.39
CA ASP A 209 10.83 6.89 -16.60
C ASP A 209 11.71 5.75 -17.11
N ILE A 210 11.39 5.24 -18.30
CA ILE A 210 12.20 4.22 -18.97
C ILE A 210 13.14 4.90 -19.95
N MET A 211 14.41 4.52 -19.92
CA MET A 211 15.42 4.96 -20.87
C MET A 211 16.10 3.75 -21.50
N LEU A 212 16.16 3.75 -22.83
CA LEU A 212 16.82 2.74 -23.65
C LEU A 212 18.14 3.35 -24.13
N ILE A 213 19.24 2.63 -23.97
CA ILE A 213 20.59 3.14 -24.25
C ILE A 213 21.29 2.17 -25.20
N GLY A 214 21.65 2.65 -26.39
CA GLY A 214 22.42 1.89 -27.38
C GLY A 214 23.83 2.46 -27.57
N ARG A 215 24.74 1.63 -28.04
CA ARG A 215 26.12 2.02 -28.42
C ARG A 215 26.14 2.86 -29.70
N ASP A 216 25.24 2.56 -30.62
CA ASP A 216 25.07 3.28 -31.87
C ASP A 216 23.58 3.48 -32.17
N LYS A 217 23.30 4.30 -33.19
CA LYS A 217 21.95 4.68 -33.58
C LYS A 217 21.11 3.48 -34.07
N ILE A 218 21.73 2.48 -34.69
CA ILE A 218 21.01 1.31 -35.20
C ILE A 218 20.61 0.43 -34.01
N GLU A 219 21.54 0.20 -33.08
CA GLU A 219 21.28 -0.55 -31.86
C GLU A 219 20.20 0.11 -31.00
N SER A 220 20.23 1.43 -30.83
CA SER A 220 19.20 2.15 -30.05
C SER A 220 17.82 2.13 -30.73
N GLN A 221 17.75 2.22 -32.06
CA GLN A 221 16.51 2.10 -32.81
C GLN A 221 15.92 0.69 -32.75
N ASN A 222 16.75 -0.34 -32.86
CA ASN A 222 16.32 -1.73 -32.70
C ASN A 222 15.80 -2.00 -31.29
N LEU A 223 16.47 -1.44 -30.27
CA LEU A 223 16.03 -1.55 -28.87
C LEU A 223 14.69 -0.83 -28.65
N MET A 224 14.52 0.36 -29.22
CA MET A 224 13.25 1.08 -29.21
C MET A 224 12.13 0.28 -29.89
N GLU A 225 12.39 -0.27 -31.07
CA GLU A 225 11.39 -1.09 -31.77
C GLU A 225 11.00 -2.32 -30.96
N ALA A 226 11.97 -3.00 -30.33
CA ALA A 226 11.71 -4.14 -29.46
C ALA A 226 10.82 -3.76 -28.26
N ALA A 227 11.12 -2.62 -27.61
CA ALA A 227 10.31 -2.10 -26.50
C ALA A 227 8.89 -1.74 -26.94
N VAL A 228 8.74 -1.01 -28.05
CA VAL A 228 7.42 -0.66 -28.62
C VAL A 228 6.60 -1.91 -28.89
N ARG A 229 7.18 -2.89 -29.60
CA ARG A 229 6.48 -4.14 -29.93
C ARG A 229 6.09 -4.93 -28.68
N TYR A 230 6.94 -4.93 -27.66
CA TYR A 230 6.65 -5.62 -26.41
C TYR A 230 5.46 -5.00 -25.69
N PHE A 231 5.51 -3.68 -25.41
CA PHE A 231 4.45 -2.99 -24.67
C PHE A 231 3.12 -2.96 -25.43
N GLN A 232 3.13 -2.86 -26.77
CA GLN A 232 1.90 -2.95 -27.57
C GLN A 232 1.24 -4.34 -27.50
N ARG A 233 2.04 -5.42 -27.38
CA ARG A 233 1.52 -6.80 -27.33
C ARG A 233 1.12 -7.22 -25.92
N ARG A 234 1.63 -6.55 -24.89
CA ARG A 234 1.45 -6.90 -23.48
C ARG A 234 1.01 -5.66 -22.69
N PRO A 235 -0.28 -5.27 -22.77
CA PRO A 235 -0.83 -4.17 -21.99
C PRO A 235 -1.12 -4.56 -20.53
N ILE A 236 -0.83 -5.81 -20.13
CA ILE A 236 -1.02 -6.31 -18.77
C ILE A 236 0.34 -6.77 -18.25
N PHE A 237 0.68 -6.31 -17.06
CA PHE A 237 1.83 -6.76 -16.31
C PHE A 237 1.36 -7.68 -15.17
N VAL A 238 1.80 -8.93 -15.23
CA VAL A 238 1.49 -9.97 -14.23
C VAL A 238 2.73 -10.24 -13.39
N PHE A 239 2.57 -10.24 -12.07
CA PHE A 239 3.64 -10.53 -11.12
C PHE A 239 3.09 -11.28 -9.91
N GLN A 240 3.96 -12.03 -9.22
CA GLN A 240 3.56 -12.69 -7.98
C GLN A 240 3.41 -11.66 -6.88
N ALA A 241 2.39 -11.81 -6.03
CA ALA A 241 2.15 -10.93 -4.90
C ALA A 241 3.41 -10.78 -4.06
N GLY A 242 4.15 -11.87 -3.79
CA GLY A 242 5.36 -11.82 -2.97
C GLY A 242 6.42 -12.85 -3.29
N PRO A 243 7.56 -12.78 -2.60
CA PRO A 243 8.63 -13.77 -2.74
C PRO A 243 8.21 -15.18 -2.29
N SER A 244 7.26 -15.27 -1.37
CA SER A 244 6.72 -16.52 -0.81
C SER A 244 5.23 -16.72 -1.11
N ASP A 245 4.59 -15.76 -1.79
CA ASP A 245 3.17 -15.83 -2.15
C ASP A 245 3.04 -16.05 -3.66
N PRO A 246 2.59 -17.25 -4.09
CA PRO A 246 2.48 -17.60 -5.51
C PRO A 246 1.30 -16.91 -6.22
N THR A 247 0.43 -16.21 -5.48
CA THR A 247 -0.71 -15.46 -6.02
C THR A 247 -0.25 -14.53 -7.15
N GLU A 248 -0.89 -14.59 -8.31
CA GLU A 248 -0.62 -13.67 -9.41
C GLU A 248 -1.48 -12.41 -9.27
N ILE A 249 -0.85 -11.27 -9.42
CA ILE A 249 -1.46 -9.95 -9.46
C ILE A 249 -1.31 -9.41 -10.88
N GLU A 250 -2.41 -8.93 -11.43
CA GLU A 250 -2.45 -8.26 -12.72
C GLU A 250 -2.58 -6.75 -12.53
N CYS A 251 -1.81 -5.99 -13.29
CA CYS A 251 -1.98 -4.54 -13.38
C CYS A 251 -1.91 -4.09 -14.84
N GLN A 252 -2.62 -3.01 -15.14
CA GLN A 252 -2.60 -2.44 -16.49
C GLN A 252 -1.30 -1.67 -16.69
N LEU A 253 -0.65 -1.92 -17.82
CA LEU A 253 0.59 -1.29 -18.23
C LEU A 253 0.30 -0.29 -19.35
N PHE A 254 0.63 0.97 -19.10
CA PHE A 254 0.49 2.05 -20.06
C PHE A 254 1.84 2.64 -20.45
N VAL A 255 1.96 3.00 -21.72
CA VAL A 255 3.01 3.88 -22.23
C VAL A 255 2.37 5.26 -22.42
N GLU A 256 2.75 6.23 -21.59
CA GLU A 256 2.03 7.52 -21.48
C GLU A 256 2.33 8.47 -22.66
N GLY A 257 3.43 8.26 -23.37
CA GLY A 257 3.89 9.17 -24.42
C GLY A 257 4.47 8.47 -25.64
N THR A 258 5.09 9.27 -26.50
CA THR A 258 5.87 8.78 -27.62
C THR A 258 7.32 8.54 -27.19
N TRP A 259 7.95 7.53 -27.78
CA TRP A 259 9.38 7.32 -27.60
C TRP A 259 10.13 8.49 -28.22
N ALA A 260 10.79 9.29 -27.38
CA ALA A 260 11.51 10.47 -27.80
C ALA A 260 13.02 10.20 -27.75
N PRO A 261 13.80 10.64 -28.75
CA PRO A 261 15.25 10.62 -28.64
C PRO A 261 15.68 11.54 -27.50
N ALA A 262 16.57 11.06 -26.65
CA ALA A 262 17.12 11.80 -25.51
C ALA A 262 18.65 11.94 -25.61
N ASP A 263 19.15 11.97 -26.85
CA ASP A 263 20.57 11.97 -27.18
C ASP A 263 21.28 13.15 -26.49
N ASN A 264 22.35 12.85 -25.75
CA ASN A 264 23.29 13.87 -25.31
C ASN A 264 24.41 13.98 -26.36
N GLU A 265 24.44 15.09 -27.11
CA GLU A 265 25.42 15.32 -28.18
C GLU A 265 26.88 15.24 -27.69
N GLN A 266 27.12 15.39 -26.39
CA GLN A 266 28.46 15.32 -25.79
C GLN A 266 28.95 13.90 -25.52
N ASP A 267 28.07 12.91 -25.32
CA ASP A 267 28.44 11.59 -24.78
C ASP A 267 28.46 10.46 -25.84
N GLN A 268 28.17 10.75 -27.12
CA GLN A 268 28.06 9.75 -28.19
C GLN A 268 27.14 8.55 -27.85
N THR A 269 26.25 8.71 -26.89
CA THR A 269 25.25 7.71 -26.50
C THR A 269 23.92 8.03 -27.17
N TYR A 270 23.33 7.04 -27.83
CA TYR A 270 22.02 7.17 -28.45
C TYR A 270 20.95 6.61 -27.54
N THR A 271 19.98 7.44 -27.18
CA THR A 271 18.99 7.10 -26.16
C THR A 271 17.57 7.39 -26.62
N TYR A 272 16.63 6.56 -26.15
CA TYR A 272 15.19 6.81 -26.27
C TYR A 272 14.56 6.72 -24.90
N SER A 273 13.69 7.68 -24.56
CA SER A 273 12.99 7.67 -23.28
C SER A 273 11.47 7.73 -23.44
N ASN A 274 10.78 7.19 -22.43
CA ASN A 274 9.33 7.29 -22.31
C ASN A 274 8.91 7.14 -20.83
N LYS A 275 7.63 7.33 -20.55
CA LYS A 275 7.01 7.07 -19.24
C LYS A 275 6.17 5.80 -19.32
N ILE A 276 6.37 4.91 -18.36
CA ILE A 276 5.56 3.72 -18.15
C ILE A 276 4.77 3.90 -16.87
N ARG A 277 3.47 3.61 -16.93
CA ARG A 277 2.58 3.61 -15.77
C ARG A 277 2.04 2.21 -15.54
N LEU A 278 2.20 1.72 -14.31
CA LEU A 278 1.50 0.55 -13.80
C LEU A 278 0.30 1.05 -12.99
N GLN A 279 -0.90 0.76 -13.47
CA GLN A 279 -2.13 1.30 -12.91
C GLN A 279 -2.75 0.35 -11.86
N GLY A 280 -3.29 0.91 -10.78
CA GLY A 280 -4.18 0.18 -9.86
C GLY A 280 -3.45 -0.68 -8.84
N ILE A 281 -2.30 -0.25 -8.35
CA ILE A 281 -1.53 -0.93 -7.30
C ILE A 281 -2.12 -0.58 -5.93
N TRP A 282 -2.37 -1.58 -5.09
CA TRP A 282 -2.81 -1.37 -3.71
C TRP A 282 -1.62 -1.32 -2.73
N ILE A 283 -1.66 -0.34 -1.84
CA ILE A 283 -0.72 -0.16 -0.74
C ILE A 283 -1.52 -0.26 0.57
N ASP A 284 -1.24 -1.30 1.37
CA ASP A 284 -1.92 -1.57 2.64
C ASP A 284 -1.22 -0.87 3.82
N ASP A 285 -1.95 -0.62 4.90
CA ASP A 285 -1.45 -0.02 6.15
C ASP A 285 -0.43 -0.91 6.87
N SER A 286 -0.45 -2.21 6.61
CA SER A 286 0.55 -3.17 7.12
C SER A 286 1.89 -3.10 6.38
N SER A 287 1.95 -2.36 5.27
CA SER A 287 3.18 -2.19 4.47
C SER A 287 4.27 -1.56 5.32
N GLY A 288 5.28 -2.36 5.66
CA GLY A 288 6.41 -1.93 6.49
C GLY A 288 6.36 -2.35 7.95
N LEU A 289 5.42 -3.14 8.45
CA LEU A 289 5.46 -3.63 9.86
C LEU A 289 6.24 -4.94 10.08
N ALA A 290 6.94 -5.42 9.04
CA ALA A 290 7.54 -6.75 8.87
C ALA A 290 6.52 -7.90 8.70
N ALA A 291 6.64 -8.60 7.56
CA ALA A 291 6.05 -9.91 7.22
C ALA A 291 4.55 -10.16 7.52
N ALA A 292 3.69 -9.15 7.54
CA ALA A 292 2.26 -9.33 7.38
C ALA A 292 1.89 -9.15 5.91
N GLY A 293 1.36 -10.23 5.33
CA GLY A 293 0.70 -10.37 4.03
C GLY A 293 0.76 -9.20 3.05
N LEU A 294 1.35 -9.47 1.89
CA LEU A 294 0.81 -8.90 0.67
C LEU A 294 -0.69 -9.19 0.61
N PRO A 295 -1.49 -8.28 0.04
CA PRO A 295 -2.94 -8.37 0.10
C PRO A 295 -3.43 -9.73 -0.40
N ALA A 296 -4.33 -10.36 0.36
CA ALA A 296 -5.02 -11.57 -0.09
C ALA A 296 -5.80 -11.27 -1.41
N PRO A 297 -5.83 -12.21 -2.37
CA PRO A 297 -6.27 -12.02 -3.77
C PRO A 297 -7.77 -11.79 -4.05
N ASP A 298 -8.59 -11.50 -3.05
CA ASP A 298 -10.01 -11.83 -3.16
C ASP A 298 -10.86 -10.87 -4.00
N GLN A 299 -10.29 -9.81 -4.59
CA GLN A 299 -11.05 -8.86 -5.42
C GLN A 299 -10.24 -8.35 -6.61
N PHE A 300 -9.92 -9.23 -7.55
CA PHE A 300 -9.64 -8.80 -8.91
C PHE A 300 -10.93 -8.86 -9.73
N PHE A 301 -11.18 -7.79 -10.50
CA PHE A 301 -12.23 -7.73 -11.50
C PHE A 301 -12.18 -8.99 -12.39
N THR A 302 -13.10 -9.93 -12.16
CA THR A 302 -13.47 -10.92 -13.15
C THR A 302 -14.30 -10.22 -14.22
N ASP A 303 -13.64 -9.54 -15.15
CA ASP A 303 -14.25 -9.37 -16.47
C ASP A 303 -14.14 -10.72 -17.18
N THR A 304 -15.25 -11.44 -17.07
CA THR A 304 -15.49 -12.69 -17.79
C THR A 304 -15.51 -12.34 -19.28
N TYR A 305 -14.41 -12.58 -19.99
CA TYR A 305 -14.49 -12.74 -21.43
C TYR A 305 -15.17 -14.09 -21.68
N GLU A 306 -16.43 -14.05 -22.08
CA GLU A 306 -17.08 -15.20 -22.71
C GLU A 306 -16.23 -15.63 -23.90
N THR A 307 -15.54 -16.75 -23.76
CA THR A 307 -14.91 -17.44 -24.89
C THR A 307 -16.04 -18.04 -25.73
N GLU A 308 -16.37 -17.41 -26.85
CA GLU A 308 -17.06 -18.12 -27.93
C GLU A 308 -16.15 -19.27 -28.39
N GLU A 309 -16.58 -20.51 -28.14
CA GLU A 309 -15.96 -21.69 -28.73
C GLU A 309 -16.15 -21.64 -30.25
N LEU A 310 -15.09 -21.28 -30.98
CA LEU A 310 -14.98 -21.62 -32.39
C LEU A 310 -14.78 -23.13 -32.49
N SER A 311 -15.87 -23.85 -32.75
CA SER A 311 -15.86 -25.27 -33.08
C SER A 311 -15.00 -25.53 -34.32
N THR A 312 -13.91 -26.26 -34.14
CA THR A 312 -13.18 -26.91 -35.23
C THR A 312 -13.91 -28.18 -35.65
N GLU A 313 -14.96 -28.04 -36.46
CA GLU A 313 -15.49 -29.10 -37.32
C GLU A 313 -15.96 -28.47 -38.63
N ASP A 314 -15.03 -28.31 -39.58
CA ASP A 314 -15.25 -28.46 -41.03
C ASP A 314 -13.95 -28.06 -41.78
N ILE A 315 -12.98 -28.97 -41.74
CA ILE A 315 -12.03 -29.15 -42.84
C ILE A 315 -12.02 -30.64 -43.15
N GLY A 316 -13.02 -31.04 -43.93
CA GLY A 316 -13.07 -32.27 -44.72
C GLY A 316 -13.30 -31.91 -46.17
#